data_AF-A0A5N8WCK4-F1
#
_entry.id   AF-A0A5N8WCK4-F1
#
_cell.length_a   1.000
_cell.length_b   1.000
_cell.length_c   1.000
_cell.angle_alpha   90.00
_cell.angle_beta   90.00
_cell.angle_gamma   90.00
#
_symmetry.space_group_name_H-M   'P 1'
#
loop_
_entity.id
_entity.type
_entity.pdbx_description
1 polymer ?
#
loop_
_entity_poly.entity_id
_entity_poly.type
_entity_poly.pdbx_seq_one_letter_code
_entity_poly.pdbx_strand_id
1 'polypeptide(L)'
;MTNRLLLRSGHVISMDPGIGDLPEADVLIEDGTIVEVRPDIGADAEILDMRGRIIVPGFVDTHRHTWEAPIRGCAPDATLDDYFVDVLDTFAPVYTPEDVYAGNLAGSLECLNAGITTLVDWSHINNTPEHPDAALQALAETGIRAQYAYGSANTSLSDYWFDSKIAIPGDDVRRIRTEYFASDSGLLTMALATRGPGFCTNEVVASEWGLARELGIPITVHVAMGRLAGRFGMVKQLHDLGLLGPDTTYVHCCYLHEEEWRMVADSGGTVSIAAQVETQMGHGWPPVMQAIEHGLRPSLSIDVVTTVPGDMFTQIRAAFGAERARVNADCWQANLPVPSTMLTARRMLEIATLNGAHVAGLEDRTGSLTPGKRADVVAIDATALNVAPVHDAVAAVTLSADVSNVDTVIVDGVIHKRDGRLLADVDRARRLVEESRDRLLAAAEARKRQAA
;
A
#
# COMPACT_ATOMS: atom_id res chain seq x y z
N MET A 1 18.28 -14.72 24.65
CA MET A 1 19.46 -13.99 24.14
C MET A 1 18.90 -12.81 23.37
N THR A 2 19.29 -11.60 23.71
CA THR A 2 18.89 -10.37 23.02
C THR A 2 19.41 -10.43 21.58
N ASN A 3 18.56 -10.22 20.58
CA ASN A 3 18.98 -10.15 19.19
C ASN A 3 19.38 -8.71 18.87
N ARG A 4 20.67 -8.50 18.55
CA ARG A 4 21.22 -7.18 18.24
C ARG A 4 21.81 -7.16 16.85
N LEU A 5 21.41 -6.18 16.06
CA LEU A 5 21.86 -5.94 14.70
C LEU A 5 22.33 -4.48 14.56
N LEU A 6 23.51 -4.28 14.00
CA LEU A 6 24.08 -2.96 13.72
C LEU A 6 24.25 -2.78 12.22
N LEU A 7 23.50 -1.84 11.65
CA LEU A 7 23.72 -1.37 10.28
C LEU A 7 24.80 -0.29 10.34
N ARG A 8 26.00 -0.55 9.81
CA ARG A 8 27.18 0.29 10.04
C ARG A 8 27.59 1.10 8.81
N SER A 9 27.93 2.38 9.00
CA SER A 9 28.55 3.26 8.00
C SER A 9 27.71 3.45 6.72
N GLY A 10 26.38 3.57 6.84
CA GLY A 10 25.48 3.90 5.73
C GLY A 10 25.13 5.38 5.66
N HIS A 11 24.63 5.85 4.51
CA HIS A 11 24.00 7.17 4.42
C HIS A 11 22.57 7.06 4.93
N VAL A 12 22.29 7.54 6.14
CA VAL A 12 21.00 7.38 6.80
C VAL A 12 20.10 8.57 6.47
N ILE A 13 18.96 8.31 5.85
CA ILE A 13 17.89 9.29 5.66
C ILE A 13 16.75 8.91 6.62
N SER A 14 16.73 9.52 7.81
CA SER A 14 15.94 9.00 8.92
C SER A 14 14.43 9.22 8.80
N MET A 15 13.97 10.22 8.02
CA MET A 15 12.61 10.78 8.09
C MET A 15 12.21 11.31 9.48
N ASP A 16 13.15 11.41 10.42
CA ASP A 16 12.94 12.04 11.71
C ASP A 16 13.56 13.45 11.67
N PRO A 17 12.78 14.53 11.84
CA PRO A 17 13.31 15.89 11.77
C PRO A 17 14.33 16.21 12.88
N GLY A 18 14.31 15.49 14.00
CA GLY A 18 15.27 15.64 15.10
C GLY A 18 16.61 14.96 14.84
N ILE A 19 16.64 13.93 13.99
CA ILE A 19 17.86 13.19 13.62
C ILE A 19 18.44 13.75 12.30
N GLY A 20 17.56 14.03 11.33
CA GLY A 20 17.94 14.52 10.00
C GLY A 20 18.55 13.44 9.10
N ASP A 21 19.20 13.90 8.04
CA ASP A 21 19.96 13.04 7.13
C ASP A 21 21.43 13.00 7.56
N LEU A 22 21.99 11.81 7.75
CA LEU A 22 23.36 11.58 8.20
C LEU A 22 24.16 10.91 7.07
N PRO A 23 25.13 11.62 6.44
CA PRO A 23 25.86 11.07 5.29
C PRO A 23 26.64 9.78 5.58
N GLU A 24 27.04 9.59 6.84
CA GLU A 24 27.67 8.37 7.34
C GLU A 24 27.25 8.18 8.80
N ALA A 25 26.46 7.14 9.06
CA ALA A 25 25.98 6.81 10.39
C ALA A 25 25.64 5.33 10.54
N ASP A 26 25.39 4.94 11.79
CA ASP A 26 24.98 3.61 12.17
C ASP A 26 23.52 3.60 12.67
N VAL A 27 22.84 2.46 12.50
CA VAL A 27 21.51 2.18 13.07
C VAL A 27 21.61 0.90 13.91
N LEU A 28 21.45 1.03 15.22
CA LEU A 28 21.43 -0.11 16.14
C LEU A 28 19.99 -0.57 16.39
N ILE A 29 19.78 -1.86 16.22
CA ILE A 29 18.49 -2.55 16.39
C ILE A 29 18.63 -3.58 17.52
N GLU A 30 17.70 -3.56 18.47
CA GLU A 30 17.60 -4.52 19.58
C GLU A 30 16.18 -5.08 19.65
N ASP A 31 16.04 -6.41 19.51
CA ASP A 31 14.76 -7.13 19.58
C ASP A 31 13.66 -6.49 18.71
N GLY A 32 14.05 -6.10 17.49
CA GLY A 32 13.18 -5.48 16.50
C GLY A 32 12.92 -3.99 16.67
N THR A 33 13.52 -3.35 17.68
CA THR A 33 13.36 -1.92 17.98
C THR A 33 14.62 -1.16 17.58
N ILE A 34 14.48 -0.03 16.92
CA ILE A 34 15.57 0.92 16.71
C ILE A 34 15.91 1.52 18.07
N VAL A 35 17.14 1.35 18.55
CA VAL A 35 17.54 1.89 19.86
C VAL A 35 18.42 3.12 19.74
N GLU A 36 19.16 3.26 18.63
CA GLU A 36 20.08 4.36 18.44
C GLU A 36 20.38 4.58 16.94
N VAL A 37 20.44 5.85 16.53
CA VAL A 37 20.79 6.29 15.16
C VAL A 37 21.78 7.44 15.27
N ARG A 38 23.06 7.16 15.03
CA ARG A 38 24.14 8.16 15.04
C ARG A 38 25.44 7.55 14.48
N PRO A 39 26.48 8.35 14.22
CA PRO A 39 27.79 7.82 13.89
C PRO A 39 28.43 7.03 15.03
N ASP A 40 29.28 6.06 14.65
CA ASP A 40 30.22 5.34 15.51
C ASP A 40 29.58 4.67 16.74
N ILE A 41 28.56 3.83 16.52
CA ILE A 41 27.92 3.09 17.61
C ILE A 41 28.77 1.86 17.98
N GLY A 42 29.26 1.85 19.22
CA GLY A 42 29.93 0.71 19.83
C GLY A 42 28.93 -0.24 20.49
N ALA A 43 28.63 -1.37 19.86
CA ALA A 43 27.75 -2.40 20.39
C ALA A 43 28.27 -3.81 20.08
N ASP A 44 27.99 -4.77 20.97
CA ASP A 44 28.11 -6.20 20.70
C ASP A 44 26.84 -6.66 19.98
N ALA A 45 26.94 -6.79 18.64
CA ALA A 45 25.83 -7.02 17.71
C ALA A 45 26.32 -7.73 16.44
N GLU A 46 25.41 -8.41 15.71
CA GLU A 46 25.67 -8.75 14.31
C GLU A 46 25.86 -7.46 13.51
N ILE A 47 26.91 -7.38 12.69
CA ILE A 47 27.22 -6.17 11.92
C ILE A 47 26.90 -6.42 10.45
N LEU A 48 26.08 -5.55 9.88
CA LEU A 48 25.94 -5.41 8.43
C LEU A 48 26.64 -4.13 7.98
N ASP A 49 27.61 -4.28 7.09
CA ASP A 49 28.33 -3.16 6.49
C ASP A 49 27.47 -2.48 5.42
N MET A 50 27.16 -1.21 5.64
CA MET A 50 26.29 -0.40 4.78
C MET A 50 27.07 0.66 4.00
N ARG A 51 28.41 0.56 3.92
CA ARG A 51 29.20 1.46 3.07
C ARG A 51 28.71 1.45 1.63
N GLY A 52 28.46 2.65 1.10
CA GLY A 52 27.90 2.79 -0.25
C GLY A 52 26.42 2.40 -0.35
N ARG A 53 25.71 2.29 0.78
CA ARG A 53 24.26 2.10 0.84
C ARG A 53 23.58 3.34 1.41
N ILE A 54 22.37 3.61 0.94
CA ILE A 54 21.47 4.59 1.54
C ILE A 54 20.44 3.83 2.37
N ILE A 55 20.35 4.15 3.66
CA ILE A 55 19.43 3.51 4.61
C ILE A 55 18.23 4.44 4.81
N VAL A 56 17.03 3.92 4.55
CA VAL A 56 15.74 4.62 4.70
C VAL A 56 14.77 3.76 5.51
N PRO A 57 13.71 4.34 6.09
CA PRO A 57 12.57 3.56 6.54
C PRO A 57 12.02 2.73 5.37
N GLY A 58 11.50 1.56 5.67
CA GLY A 58 10.83 0.75 4.65
C GLY A 58 9.62 1.47 4.06
N PHE A 59 9.36 1.22 2.78
CA PHE A 59 8.19 1.80 2.11
C PHE A 59 6.90 1.21 2.68
N VAL A 60 5.85 2.02 2.66
CA VAL A 60 4.51 1.66 3.15
C VAL A 60 3.52 1.78 1.98
N ASP A 61 2.97 0.64 1.55
CA ASP A 61 1.95 0.54 0.51
C ASP A 61 0.56 0.57 1.15
N THR A 62 -0.13 1.70 1.08
CA THR A 62 -1.35 1.91 1.88
C THR A 62 -2.64 1.39 1.23
N HIS A 63 -2.54 0.77 0.06
CA HIS A 63 -3.68 0.12 -0.59
C HIS A 63 -3.20 -0.83 -1.71
N ARG A 64 -3.44 -2.13 -1.55
CA ARG A 64 -3.08 -3.14 -2.54
C ARG A 64 -4.09 -4.27 -2.62
N HIS A 65 -4.38 -4.72 -3.84
CA HIS A 65 -5.17 -5.93 -4.08
C HIS A 65 -4.24 -7.15 -4.23
N THR A 66 -3.70 -7.66 -3.12
CA THR A 66 -2.62 -8.68 -3.14
C THR A 66 -3.04 -10.00 -3.79
N TRP A 67 -4.32 -10.36 -3.64
CA TRP A 67 -4.91 -11.56 -4.22
C TRP A 67 -4.85 -11.62 -5.76
N GLU A 68 -4.61 -10.48 -6.42
CA GLU A 68 -4.51 -10.39 -7.89
C GLU A 68 -3.15 -10.83 -8.45
N ALA A 69 -2.15 -11.13 -7.60
CA ALA A 69 -0.83 -11.55 -8.07
C ALA A 69 -0.83 -12.73 -9.08
N PRO A 70 -1.72 -13.75 -9.00
CA PRO A 70 -1.84 -14.81 -10.01
C PRO A 70 -2.27 -14.33 -11.40
N ILE A 71 -3.00 -13.21 -11.49
CA ILE A 71 -3.52 -12.66 -12.74
C ILE A 71 -2.78 -11.38 -13.16
N ARG A 72 -1.59 -11.14 -12.61
CA ARG A 72 -0.71 -10.02 -12.99
C ARG A 72 -0.58 -9.88 -14.51
N GLY A 73 -0.74 -8.66 -15.00
CA GLY A 73 -0.64 -8.34 -16.42
C GLY A 73 -1.82 -8.81 -17.28
N CYS A 74 -2.93 -9.27 -16.70
CA CYS A 74 -4.09 -9.71 -17.47
C CYS A 74 -4.87 -8.57 -18.13
N ALA A 75 -4.68 -7.32 -17.70
CA ALA A 75 -5.50 -6.18 -18.10
C ALA A 75 -4.66 -4.96 -18.57
N PRO A 76 -3.64 -5.13 -19.44
CA PRO A 76 -2.64 -4.09 -19.72
C PRO A 76 -3.23 -2.79 -20.32
N ASP A 77 -4.34 -2.91 -21.06
CA ASP A 77 -5.01 -1.80 -21.75
C ASP A 77 -6.30 -1.34 -21.05
N ALA A 78 -6.59 -1.88 -19.86
CA ALA A 78 -7.88 -1.67 -19.20
C ALA A 78 -8.05 -0.25 -18.66
N THR A 79 -9.24 0.30 -18.85
CA THR A 79 -9.78 1.37 -17.99
C THR A 79 -10.37 0.78 -16.72
N LEU A 80 -10.82 1.62 -15.78
CA LEU A 80 -11.55 1.14 -14.60
C LEU A 80 -12.77 0.30 -14.98
N ASP A 81 -13.54 0.73 -15.97
CA ASP A 81 -14.75 0.00 -16.40
C ASP A 81 -14.38 -1.39 -16.95
N ASP A 82 -13.26 -1.48 -17.70
CA ASP A 82 -12.75 -2.76 -18.20
C ASP A 82 -12.27 -3.67 -17.06
N TYR A 83 -11.61 -3.13 -16.04
CA TYR A 83 -11.17 -3.90 -14.86
C TYR A 83 -12.33 -4.58 -14.11
N PHE A 84 -13.47 -3.91 -13.97
CA PHE A 84 -14.66 -4.52 -13.36
C PHE A 84 -15.10 -5.78 -14.12
N VAL A 85 -14.92 -5.82 -15.44
CA VAL A 85 -15.26 -6.99 -16.26
C VAL A 85 -14.12 -8.01 -16.25
N ASP A 86 -12.92 -7.58 -16.60
CA ASP A 86 -11.76 -8.44 -16.82
C ASP A 86 -11.26 -9.10 -15.54
N VAL A 87 -11.43 -8.45 -14.39
CA VAL A 87 -10.98 -8.97 -13.09
C VAL A 87 -12.16 -9.43 -12.25
N LEU A 88 -13.11 -8.52 -11.96
CA LEU A 88 -14.16 -8.80 -10.96
C LEU A 88 -15.28 -9.70 -11.47
N ASP A 89 -15.66 -9.64 -12.75
CA ASP A 89 -16.67 -10.56 -13.31
C ASP A 89 -16.05 -11.86 -13.85
N THR A 90 -14.82 -11.76 -14.39
CA THR A 90 -14.18 -12.90 -15.08
C THR A 90 -13.42 -13.81 -14.11
N PHE A 91 -12.50 -13.28 -13.30
CA PHE A 91 -11.62 -14.09 -12.46
C PHE A 91 -12.13 -14.22 -11.03
N ALA A 92 -12.55 -13.14 -10.40
CA ALA A 92 -12.89 -13.13 -8.96
C ALA A 92 -13.94 -14.19 -8.55
N PRO A 93 -14.98 -14.53 -9.36
CA PRO A 93 -15.95 -15.55 -8.98
C PRO A 93 -15.41 -16.99 -8.99
N VAL A 94 -14.24 -17.23 -9.60
CA VAL A 94 -13.65 -18.57 -9.73
C VAL A 94 -12.40 -18.77 -8.87
N TYR A 95 -11.99 -17.76 -8.10
CA TYR A 95 -10.91 -17.89 -7.12
C TYR A 95 -11.26 -18.91 -6.04
N THR A 96 -10.28 -19.75 -5.70
CA THR A 96 -10.35 -20.63 -4.53
C THR A 96 -9.47 -20.08 -3.39
N PRO A 97 -9.63 -20.58 -2.15
CA PRO A 97 -8.72 -20.22 -1.06
C PRO A 97 -7.25 -20.49 -1.38
N GLU A 98 -6.93 -21.56 -2.11
CA GLU A 98 -5.57 -21.88 -2.52
C GLU A 98 -4.98 -20.84 -3.48
N ASP A 99 -5.81 -20.25 -4.35
CA ASP A 99 -5.41 -19.17 -5.24
C ASP A 99 -5.13 -17.88 -4.46
N VAL A 100 -5.96 -17.58 -3.45
CA VAL A 100 -5.73 -16.45 -2.53
C VAL A 100 -4.44 -16.63 -1.73
N TYR A 101 -4.19 -17.83 -1.18
CA TYR A 101 -2.93 -18.12 -0.48
C TYR A 101 -1.73 -17.91 -1.41
N ALA A 102 -1.77 -18.46 -2.63
CA ALA A 102 -0.69 -18.32 -3.60
C ALA A 102 -0.46 -16.86 -4.00
N GLY A 103 -1.55 -16.10 -4.22
CA GLY A 103 -1.50 -14.68 -4.54
C GLY A 103 -0.90 -13.85 -3.41
N ASN A 104 -1.39 -14.02 -2.19
CA ASN A 104 -0.90 -13.30 -1.02
C ASN A 104 0.55 -13.64 -0.68
N LEU A 105 0.98 -14.90 -0.85
CA LEU A 105 2.37 -15.31 -0.65
C LEU A 105 3.29 -14.64 -1.66
N ALA A 106 3.00 -14.75 -2.96
CA ALA A 106 3.82 -14.18 -4.01
C ALA A 106 3.81 -12.65 -4.00
N GLY A 107 2.64 -12.03 -3.79
CA GLY A 107 2.48 -10.57 -3.71
C GLY A 107 3.19 -9.95 -2.51
N SER A 108 3.19 -10.62 -1.36
CA SER A 108 3.93 -10.14 -0.18
C SER A 108 5.45 -10.29 -0.34
N LEU A 109 5.91 -11.37 -0.96
CA LEU A 109 7.34 -11.51 -1.29
C LEU A 109 7.79 -10.50 -2.35
N GLU A 110 6.92 -10.12 -3.30
CA GLU A 110 7.19 -9.01 -4.21
C GLU A 110 7.37 -7.69 -3.43
N CYS A 111 6.49 -7.40 -2.46
CA CYS A 111 6.62 -6.23 -1.59
C CYS A 111 8.01 -6.18 -0.93
N LEU A 112 8.39 -7.26 -0.24
CA LEU A 112 9.69 -7.37 0.43
C LEU A 112 10.85 -7.25 -0.56
N ASN A 113 10.73 -7.78 -1.77
CA ASN A 113 11.76 -7.64 -2.80
C ASN A 113 11.93 -6.18 -3.25
N ALA A 114 10.84 -5.42 -3.30
CA ALA A 114 10.79 -4.02 -3.74
C ALA A 114 11.02 -3.00 -2.61
N GLY A 115 11.33 -3.44 -1.39
CA GLY A 115 11.55 -2.55 -0.24
C GLY A 115 10.26 -2.06 0.43
N ILE A 116 9.11 -2.64 0.10
CA ILE A 116 7.86 -2.43 0.83
C ILE A 116 7.87 -3.34 2.05
N THR A 117 7.82 -2.74 3.23
CA THR A 117 7.87 -3.45 4.52
C THR A 117 6.51 -3.53 5.20
N THR A 118 5.60 -2.65 4.81
CA THR A 118 4.22 -2.60 5.28
C THR A 118 3.27 -2.51 4.11
N LEU A 119 2.22 -3.35 4.09
CA LEU A 119 1.11 -3.20 3.15
C LEU A 119 -0.25 -3.12 3.86
N VAL A 120 -1.21 -2.44 3.24
CA VAL A 120 -2.63 -2.58 3.53
C VAL A 120 -3.24 -3.49 2.46
N ASP A 121 -3.54 -4.73 2.83
CA ASP A 121 -4.11 -5.74 1.94
C ASP A 121 -5.62 -5.53 1.82
N TRP A 122 -6.06 -4.89 0.74
CA TRP A 122 -7.47 -4.63 0.45
C TRP A 122 -8.11 -5.87 -0.16
N SER A 123 -8.55 -6.77 0.73
CA SER A 123 -8.91 -8.15 0.39
C SER A 123 -10.41 -8.28 0.11
N HIS A 124 -10.81 -7.95 -1.12
CA HIS A 124 -12.20 -8.10 -1.59
C HIS A 124 -12.47 -9.45 -2.27
N ILE A 125 -11.81 -10.51 -1.84
CA ILE A 125 -11.94 -11.83 -2.45
C ILE A 125 -12.48 -12.88 -1.46
N ASN A 126 -13.25 -12.41 -0.47
CA ASN A 126 -13.74 -13.24 0.63
C ASN A 126 -15.01 -14.02 0.24
N ASN A 127 -14.90 -14.83 -0.82
CA ASN A 127 -16.01 -15.59 -1.41
C ASN A 127 -16.58 -16.66 -0.46
N THR A 128 -15.72 -17.21 0.40
CA THR A 128 -16.07 -18.14 1.48
C THR A 128 -15.23 -17.82 2.73
N PRO A 129 -15.61 -18.28 3.93
CA PRO A 129 -14.83 -18.09 5.17
C PRO A 129 -13.37 -18.57 5.09
N GLU A 130 -13.06 -19.53 4.22
CA GLU A 130 -11.70 -20.06 4.05
C GLU A 130 -10.77 -19.13 3.25
N HIS A 131 -11.31 -18.19 2.48
CA HIS A 131 -10.51 -17.22 1.71
C HIS A 131 -9.70 -16.25 2.60
N PRO A 132 -10.31 -15.58 3.61
CA PRO A 132 -9.54 -14.73 4.52
C PRO A 132 -8.53 -15.55 5.36
N ASP A 133 -8.85 -16.79 5.74
CA ASP A 133 -7.93 -17.69 6.45
C ASP A 133 -6.65 -17.93 5.61
N ALA A 134 -6.83 -18.21 4.31
CA ALA A 134 -5.75 -18.43 3.36
C ALA A 134 -4.88 -17.19 3.14
N ALA A 135 -5.51 -16.01 2.99
CA ALA A 135 -4.80 -14.74 2.88
C ALA A 135 -3.92 -14.46 4.11
N LEU A 136 -4.48 -14.61 5.31
CA LEU A 136 -3.80 -14.36 6.58
C LEU A 136 -2.67 -15.35 6.85
N GLN A 137 -2.86 -16.62 6.49
CA GLN A 137 -1.80 -17.62 6.57
C GLN A 137 -0.60 -17.24 5.71
N ALA A 138 -0.83 -16.80 4.46
CA ALA A 138 0.24 -16.38 3.56
C ALA A 138 0.95 -15.11 4.07
N LEU A 139 0.20 -14.10 4.53
CA LEU A 139 0.77 -12.88 5.10
C LEU A 139 1.67 -13.20 6.30
N ALA A 140 1.17 -14.01 7.25
CA ALA A 140 1.93 -14.43 8.43
C ALA A 140 3.21 -15.19 8.06
N GLU A 141 3.16 -16.08 7.07
CA GLU A 141 4.30 -16.88 6.62
C GLU A 141 5.43 -16.02 6.03
N THR A 142 5.09 -14.93 5.34
CA THR A 142 6.09 -14.05 4.72
C THR A 142 6.85 -13.19 5.74
N GLY A 143 6.23 -12.94 6.91
CA GLY A 143 6.74 -12.05 7.95
C GLY A 143 6.71 -10.56 7.59
N ILE A 144 5.98 -10.17 6.54
CA ILE A 144 5.72 -8.76 6.25
C ILE A 144 4.82 -8.14 7.34
N ARG A 145 4.91 -6.82 7.54
CA ARG A 145 3.90 -6.09 8.30
C ARG A 145 2.68 -5.87 7.39
N ALA A 146 1.49 -6.24 7.84
CA ALA A 146 0.28 -6.06 7.05
C ALA A 146 -0.92 -5.59 7.88
N GLN A 147 -1.69 -4.67 7.32
CA GLN A 147 -3.05 -4.41 7.75
C GLN A 147 -3.99 -5.14 6.78
N TYR A 148 -4.56 -6.26 7.22
CA TYR A 148 -5.51 -7.00 6.42
C TYR A 148 -6.87 -6.30 6.49
N ALA A 149 -7.27 -5.66 5.39
CA ALA A 149 -8.55 -5.00 5.27
C ALA A 149 -9.57 -6.00 4.71
N TYR A 150 -10.42 -6.54 5.60
CA TYR A 150 -11.44 -7.52 5.23
C TYR A 150 -12.48 -6.85 4.35
N GLY A 151 -12.61 -7.29 3.09
CA GLY A 151 -13.59 -6.80 2.13
C GLY A 151 -14.72 -7.78 1.83
N SER A 152 -15.61 -7.41 0.92
CA SER A 152 -16.74 -8.26 0.50
C SER A 152 -16.29 -9.45 -0.34
N ALA A 153 -17.21 -10.39 -0.56
CA ALA A 153 -17.08 -11.39 -1.62
C ALA A 153 -17.21 -10.73 -3.01
N ASN A 154 -16.83 -11.49 -4.04
CA ASN A 154 -16.88 -11.09 -5.45
C ASN A 154 -17.42 -12.23 -6.34
N THR A 155 -18.49 -12.89 -5.90
CA THR A 155 -19.10 -14.01 -6.64
C THR A 155 -20.05 -13.57 -7.75
N SER A 156 -20.47 -12.30 -7.75
CA SER A 156 -21.37 -11.68 -8.72
C SER A 156 -21.09 -10.19 -8.82
N LEU A 157 -20.58 -9.72 -9.97
CA LEU A 157 -20.31 -8.29 -10.16
C LEU A 157 -21.57 -7.43 -9.90
N SER A 158 -22.71 -7.88 -10.46
CA SER A 158 -23.99 -7.20 -10.33
C SER A 158 -24.42 -7.05 -8.87
N ASP A 159 -24.37 -8.12 -8.09
CA ASP A 159 -24.94 -8.11 -6.73
C ASP A 159 -24.05 -7.35 -5.74
N TYR A 160 -22.74 -7.32 -5.98
CA TYR A 160 -21.78 -6.72 -5.06
C TYR A 160 -21.40 -5.28 -5.40
N TRP A 161 -21.45 -4.84 -6.66
CA TRP A 161 -20.94 -3.52 -7.04
C TRP A 161 -22.00 -2.55 -7.58
N PHE A 162 -23.26 -2.96 -7.74
CA PHE A 162 -24.30 -2.07 -8.27
C PHE A 162 -25.49 -1.98 -7.32
N ASP A 163 -25.56 -0.89 -6.55
CA ASP A 163 -26.61 -0.64 -5.54
C ASP A 163 -26.81 -1.84 -4.59
N SER A 164 -25.68 -2.38 -4.11
CA SER A 164 -25.66 -3.63 -3.36
C SER A 164 -26.40 -3.50 -2.02
N LYS A 165 -27.19 -4.54 -1.73
CA LYS A 165 -27.88 -4.75 -0.46
C LYS A 165 -27.22 -5.83 0.41
N ILE A 166 -26.11 -6.39 -0.08
CA ILE A 166 -25.36 -7.43 0.60
C ILE A 166 -24.28 -6.71 1.42
N ALA A 167 -24.32 -6.81 2.74
CA ALA A 167 -23.26 -6.31 3.60
C ALA A 167 -22.13 -7.35 3.73
N ILE A 168 -20.93 -6.89 4.09
CA ILE A 168 -19.84 -7.76 4.53
C ILE A 168 -20.35 -8.69 5.66
N PRO A 169 -20.03 -10.00 5.64
CA PRO A 169 -20.53 -10.97 6.62
C PRO A 169 -19.95 -10.73 8.01
N GLY A 170 -20.65 -9.94 8.84
CA GLY A 170 -20.14 -9.50 10.14
C GLY A 170 -19.76 -10.62 11.10
N ASP A 171 -20.40 -11.79 11.03
CA ASP A 171 -20.03 -12.95 11.86
C ASP A 171 -18.64 -13.49 11.50
N ASP A 172 -18.28 -13.50 10.21
CA ASP A 172 -16.96 -13.93 9.76
C ASP A 172 -15.88 -12.88 10.06
N VAL A 173 -16.20 -11.59 9.94
CA VAL A 173 -15.32 -10.50 10.37
C VAL A 173 -14.98 -10.63 11.87
N ARG A 174 -15.99 -10.90 12.71
CA ARG A 174 -15.78 -11.14 14.15
C ARG A 174 -14.95 -12.39 14.43
N ARG A 175 -15.17 -13.46 13.66
CA ARG A 175 -14.36 -14.69 13.74
C ARG A 175 -12.90 -14.39 13.42
N ILE A 176 -12.63 -13.78 12.27
CA ILE A 176 -11.27 -13.42 11.83
C ILE A 176 -10.59 -12.50 12.86
N ARG A 177 -11.28 -11.48 13.36
CA ARG A 177 -10.78 -10.61 14.44
C ARG A 177 -10.33 -11.41 15.66
N THR A 178 -11.13 -12.39 16.07
CA THR A 178 -10.88 -13.20 17.27
C THR A 178 -9.76 -14.23 17.07
N GLU A 179 -9.72 -14.89 15.91
CA GLU A 179 -8.83 -16.03 15.65
C GLU A 179 -7.41 -15.59 15.25
N TYR A 180 -7.28 -14.51 14.49
CA TYR A 180 -6.01 -14.11 13.88
C TYR A 180 -5.37 -12.86 14.51
N PHE A 181 -6.17 -12.01 15.19
CA PHE A 181 -5.70 -10.72 15.70
C PHE A 181 -5.77 -10.66 17.22
N ALA A 182 -4.87 -11.41 17.87
CA ALA A 182 -4.75 -11.41 19.33
C ALA A 182 -4.29 -10.06 19.92
N SER A 183 -3.67 -9.19 19.11
CA SER A 183 -3.26 -7.84 19.51
C SER A 183 -3.15 -6.90 18.31
N ASP A 184 -3.36 -5.61 18.52
CA ASP A 184 -3.17 -4.57 17.50
C ASP A 184 -1.70 -4.13 17.34
N SER A 185 -0.79 -4.68 18.16
CA SER A 185 0.66 -4.40 18.13
C SER A 185 1.47 -5.42 17.32
N GLY A 186 0.84 -6.46 16.77
CA GLY A 186 1.51 -7.49 15.98
C GLY A 186 1.94 -7.02 14.59
N LEU A 187 2.61 -7.90 13.84
CA LEU A 187 2.90 -7.67 12.41
C LEU A 187 1.62 -7.59 11.58
N LEU A 188 0.62 -8.40 11.95
CA LEU A 188 -0.70 -8.39 11.33
C LEU A 188 -1.67 -7.57 12.18
N THR A 189 -2.35 -6.64 11.53
CA THR A 189 -3.46 -5.84 12.08
C THR A 189 -4.65 -5.93 11.15
N MET A 190 -5.83 -5.50 11.61
CA MET A 190 -7.08 -5.65 10.85
C MET A 190 -7.67 -4.29 10.53
N ALA A 191 -8.29 -4.19 9.35
CA ALA A 191 -9.15 -3.09 8.92
C ALA A 191 -10.40 -3.65 8.24
N LEU A 192 -11.34 -2.78 7.88
CA LEU A 192 -12.49 -3.10 7.04
C LEU A 192 -12.34 -2.41 5.67
N ALA A 193 -12.36 -3.20 4.60
CA ALA A 193 -12.33 -2.74 3.20
C ALA A 193 -13.77 -2.61 2.68
N THR A 194 -14.35 -1.42 2.81
CA THR A 194 -15.75 -1.19 2.46
C THR A 194 -15.87 -0.71 1.02
N ARG A 195 -16.94 -1.14 0.32
CA ARG A 195 -17.24 -0.62 -1.02
C ARG A 195 -17.78 0.82 -0.97
N GLY A 196 -18.46 1.19 0.11
CA GLY A 196 -18.81 2.57 0.40
C GLY A 196 -19.97 3.16 -0.42
N PRO A 197 -20.18 4.48 -0.27
CA PRO A 197 -21.24 5.24 -0.93
C PRO A 197 -20.99 5.29 -2.45
N GLY A 198 -21.85 4.66 -3.26
CA GLY A 198 -21.69 4.61 -4.72
C GLY A 198 -21.83 3.20 -5.28
N PHE A 199 -21.49 2.20 -4.47
CA PHE A 199 -21.66 0.78 -4.82
C PHE A 199 -22.70 0.07 -3.93
N CYS A 200 -22.98 0.63 -2.75
CA CYS A 200 -23.89 0.06 -1.77
C CYS A 200 -25.03 1.01 -1.39
N THR A 201 -26.14 0.43 -0.94
CA THR A 201 -27.23 1.16 -0.27
C THR A 201 -26.74 1.82 1.03
N ASN A 202 -27.40 2.92 1.44
CA ASN A 202 -27.06 3.62 2.69
C ASN A 202 -27.12 2.70 3.92
N GLU A 203 -28.06 1.76 3.95
CA GLU A 203 -28.20 0.79 5.03
C GLU A 203 -26.97 -0.12 5.13
N VAL A 204 -26.44 -0.58 4.01
CA VAL A 204 -25.19 -1.38 3.97
C VAL A 204 -24.01 -0.53 4.41
N VAL A 205 -23.86 0.69 3.88
CA VAL A 205 -22.77 1.60 4.25
C VAL A 205 -22.79 1.89 5.76
N ALA A 206 -23.94 2.24 6.33
CA ALA A 206 -24.06 2.49 7.76
C ALA A 206 -23.77 1.24 8.61
N SER A 207 -24.19 0.06 8.15
CA SER A 207 -23.92 -1.22 8.82
C SER A 207 -22.42 -1.56 8.84
N GLU A 208 -21.72 -1.36 7.73
CA GLU A 208 -20.28 -1.66 7.61
C GLU A 208 -19.45 -0.69 8.47
N TRP A 209 -19.76 0.62 8.47
CA TRP A 209 -19.13 1.58 9.39
C TRP A 209 -19.41 1.24 10.86
N GLY A 210 -20.65 0.85 11.17
CA GLY A 210 -21.04 0.41 12.50
C GLY A 210 -20.22 -0.79 12.99
N LEU A 211 -20.03 -1.79 12.13
CA LEU A 211 -19.24 -2.98 12.42
C LEU A 211 -17.76 -2.65 12.67
N ALA A 212 -17.14 -1.82 11.84
CA ALA A 212 -15.74 -1.43 12.02
C ALA A 212 -15.53 -0.71 13.37
N ARG A 213 -16.44 0.22 13.71
CA ARG A 213 -16.41 0.96 14.99
C ARG A 213 -16.73 0.09 16.19
N GLU A 214 -17.63 -0.89 16.06
CA GLU A 214 -17.87 -1.91 17.08
C GLU A 214 -16.58 -2.68 17.41
N LEU A 215 -15.80 -3.02 16.38
CA LEU A 215 -14.57 -3.79 16.50
C LEU A 215 -13.33 -2.94 16.81
N GLY A 216 -13.45 -1.62 16.75
CA GLY A 216 -12.34 -0.68 16.93
C GLY A 216 -11.28 -0.79 15.83
N ILE A 217 -11.67 -1.17 14.61
CA ILE A 217 -10.77 -1.31 13.45
C ILE A 217 -10.97 -0.16 12.47
N PRO A 218 -9.91 0.31 11.77
CA PRO A 218 -10.03 1.35 10.76
C PRO A 218 -10.79 0.87 9.52
N ILE A 219 -11.24 1.85 8.73
CA ILE A 219 -12.02 1.68 7.51
C ILE A 219 -11.17 2.21 6.34
N THR A 220 -11.16 1.48 5.24
CA THR A 220 -10.62 1.95 3.97
C THR A 220 -11.67 1.80 2.88
N VAL A 221 -11.85 2.86 2.08
CA VAL A 221 -12.92 2.97 1.09
C VAL A 221 -12.42 3.67 -0.17
N HIS A 222 -12.76 3.12 -1.33
CA HIS A 222 -12.51 3.78 -2.60
C HIS A 222 -13.53 4.90 -2.82
N VAL A 223 -13.07 6.10 -3.18
CA VAL A 223 -13.96 7.24 -3.45
C VAL A 223 -13.52 8.09 -4.63
N ALA A 224 -14.50 8.73 -5.30
CA ALA A 224 -14.28 9.71 -6.37
C ALA A 224 -13.29 9.26 -7.46
N MET A 225 -13.38 7.98 -7.83
CA MET A 225 -12.36 7.26 -8.61
C MET A 225 -12.75 7.07 -10.08
N GLY A 226 -13.99 7.37 -10.48
CA GLY A 226 -14.43 7.15 -11.85
C GLY A 226 -15.92 7.38 -12.08
N ARG A 227 -16.38 7.19 -13.32
CA ARG A 227 -17.80 7.34 -13.68
C ARG A 227 -18.66 6.23 -13.09
N LEU A 228 -18.15 5.01 -13.01
CA LEU A 228 -18.88 3.82 -12.57
C LEU A 228 -19.30 3.92 -11.09
N ALA A 229 -18.37 4.35 -10.24
CA ALA A 229 -18.65 4.62 -8.83
C ALA A 229 -19.51 5.88 -8.64
N GLY A 230 -19.67 6.68 -9.71
CA GLY A 230 -20.41 7.92 -9.73
C GLY A 230 -19.53 9.13 -9.41
N ARG A 231 -19.74 10.23 -10.15
CA ARG A 231 -19.17 11.55 -9.83
C ARG A 231 -19.90 12.23 -8.66
N PHE A 232 -20.58 11.43 -7.84
CA PHE A 232 -21.42 11.92 -6.77
C PHE A 232 -20.55 12.27 -5.57
N GLY A 233 -21.00 13.23 -4.77
CA GLY A 233 -20.33 13.59 -3.52
C GLY A 233 -20.40 12.43 -2.53
N MET A 234 -19.55 11.44 -2.68
CA MET A 234 -19.46 10.23 -1.86
C MET A 234 -19.11 10.58 -0.42
N VAL A 235 -18.14 11.49 -0.24
CA VAL A 235 -17.76 11.97 1.09
C VAL A 235 -18.90 12.80 1.66
N LYS A 236 -19.58 13.60 0.84
CA LYS A 236 -20.79 14.31 1.27
C LYS A 236 -21.91 13.36 1.70
N GLN A 237 -22.10 12.25 1.00
CA GLN A 237 -23.08 11.24 1.38
C GLN A 237 -22.73 10.61 2.73
N LEU A 238 -21.46 10.30 2.99
CA LEU A 238 -21.00 9.86 4.31
C LEU A 238 -21.19 10.93 5.38
N HIS A 239 -20.95 12.20 5.05
CA HIS A 239 -21.23 13.33 5.94
C HIS A 239 -22.71 13.39 6.34
N ASP A 240 -23.62 13.30 5.37
CA ASP A 240 -25.07 13.36 5.60
C ASP A 240 -25.58 12.17 6.42
N LEU A 241 -24.89 11.03 6.34
CA LEU A 241 -25.12 9.85 7.17
C LEU A 241 -24.45 9.93 8.57
N GLY A 242 -23.64 10.96 8.83
CA GLY A 242 -22.89 11.10 10.08
C GLY A 242 -21.75 10.08 10.24
N LEU A 243 -21.18 9.61 9.13
CA LEU A 243 -20.22 8.51 9.10
C LEU A 243 -18.76 8.94 8.94
N LEU A 244 -18.48 10.21 8.66
CA LEU A 244 -17.09 10.70 8.61
C LEU A 244 -16.39 10.56 9.96
N GLY A 245 -15.09 10.31 9.94
CA GLY A 245 -14.27 10.21 11.14
C GLY A 245 -12.79 10.02 10.83
N PRO A 246 -11.94 10.04 11.87
CA PRO A 246 -10.50 9.84 11.73
C PRO A 246 -10.13 8.37 11.51
N ASP A 247 -11.12 7.48 11.60
CA ASP A 247 -11.03 6.05 11.36
C ASP A 247 -11.15 5.66 9.89
N THR A 248 -11.27 6.62 8.97
CA THR A 248 -11.50 6.37 7.54
C THR A 248 -10.35 6.84 6.65
N THR A 249 -9.82 5.92 5.84
CA THR A 249 -8.89 6.17 4.73
C THR A 249 -9.63 6.19 3.41
N TYR A 250 -9.51 7.29 2.67
CA TYR A 250 -10.11 7.49 1.35
C TYR A 250 -9.09 7.20 0.25
N VAL A 251 -9.41 6.24 -0.62
CA VAL A 251 -8.54 5.82 -1.72
C VAL A 251 -8.94 6.53 -3.02
N HIS A 252 -7.94 6.91 -3.80
CA HIS A 252 -8.00 7.68 -5.06
C HIS A 252 -8.26 9.17 -4.90
N CYS A 253 -9.49 9.54 -4.56
CA CYS A 253 -9.90 10.95 -4.38
C CYS A 253 -9.73 11.85 -5.63
N CYS A 254 -9.57 11.28 -6.83
CA CYS A 254 -9.25 12.01 -8.06
C CYS A 254 -10.25 13.12 -8.43
N TYR A 255 -11.52 12.96 -8.05
CA TYR A 255 -12.60 13.88 -8.38
C TYR A 255 -13.34 14.46 -7.16
N LEU A 256 -12.75 14.44 -5.96
CA LEU A 256 -13.37 15.09 -4.80
C LEU A 256 -13.61 16.57 -5.09
N HIS A 257 -14.80 17.05 -4.72
CA HIS A 257 -15.09 18.48 -4.74
C HIS A 257 -14.35 19.21 -3.60
N GLU A 258 -14.17 20.53 -3.75
CA GLU A 258 -13.58 21.41 -2.72
C GLU A 258 -14.25 21.22 -1.34
N GLU A 259 -15.58 21.07 -1.29
CA GLU A 259 -16.28 20.83 -0.02
C GLU A 259 -15.95 19.47 0.59
N GLU A 260 -15.73 18.45 -0.23
CA GLU A 260 -15.40 17.11 0.22
C GLU A 260 -13.97 17.02 0.73
N TRP A 261 -13.02 17.71 0.09
CA TRP A 261 -11.66 17.82 0.62
C TRP A 261 -11.64 18.41 2.03
N ARG A 262 -12.44 19.45 2.27
CA ARG A 262 -12.60 20.04 3.61
C ARG A 262 -13.26 19.06 4.58
N MET A 263 -14.28 18.34 4.15
CA MET A 263 -14.92 17.31 4.98
C MET A 263 -13.94 16.21 5.40
N VAL A 264 -13.07 15.73 4.49
CA VAL A 264 -12.03 14.74 4.82
C VAL A 264 -11.04 15.32 5.84
N ALA A 265 -10.57 16.55 5.63
CA ALA A 265 -9.65 17.22 6.55
C ALA A 265 -10.26 17.46 7.93
N ASP A 266 -11.49 17.99 7.98
CA ASP A 266 -12.21 18.30 9.22
C ASP A 266 -12.58 17.05 10.01
N SER A 267 -12.82 15.91 9.33
CA SER A 267 -13.08 14.63 10.01
C SER A 267 -11.83 13.97 10.56
N GLY A 268 -10.64 14.43 10.18
CA GLY A 268 -9.36 13.78 10.48
C GLY A 268 -9.11 12.52 9.66
N GLY A 269 -9.85 12.32 8.56
CA GLY A 269 -9.66 11.20 7.66
C GLY A 269 -8.34 11.30 6.89
N THR A 270 -7.93 10.20 6.28
CA THR A 270 -6.64 10.12 5.57
C THR A 270 -6.84 9.77 4.09
N VAL A 271 -5.80 9.93 3.27
CA VAL A 271 -5.89 9.77 1.81
C VAL A 271 -4.76 8.91 1.27
N SER A 272 -5.11 7.88 0.48
CA SER A 272 -4.19 6.99 -0.24
C SER A 272 -4.32 7.18 -1.74
N ILE A 273 -3.19 7.35 -2.43
CA ILE A 273 -3.15 7.73 -3.85
C ILE A 273 -2.43 6.66 -4.68
N ALA A 274 -3.11 6.13 -5.69
CA ALA A 274 -2.61 5.08 -6.58
C ALA A 274 -2.15 5.66 -7.93
N ALA A 275 -1.14 6.53 -7.89
CA ALA A 275 -0.86 7.47 -8.97
C ALA A 275 -0.69 6.84 -10.37
N GLN A 276 0.00 5.71 -10.48
CA GLN A 276 0.20 5.07 -11.78
C GLN A 276 -1.12 4.51 -12.33
N VAL A 277 -1.90 3.81 -11.51
CA VAL A 277 -3.20 3.25 -11.90
C VAL A 277 -4.19 4.37 -12.21
N GLU A 278 -4.17 5.46 -11.45
CA GLU A 278 -5.09 6.56 -11.64
C GLU A 278 -4.93 7.24 -13.00
N THR A 279 -3.66 7.46 -13.39
CA THR A 279 -3.32 8.03 -14.69
C THR A 279 -3.58 7.07 -15.85
N GLN A 280 -3.32 5.77 -15.65
CA GLN A 280 -3.41 4.75 -16.71
C GLN A 280 -4.84 4.26 -16.96
N MET A 281 -5.61 3.98 -15.91
CA MET A 281 -6.94 3.36 -16.01
C MET A 281 -8.09 4.37 -16.11
N GLY A 282 -7.77 5.67 -16.29
CA GLY A 282 -8.78 6.71 -16.49
C GLY A 282 -9.48 7.19 -15.22
N HIS A 283 -8.89 6.97 -14.03
CA HIS A 283 -9.41 7.52 -12.79
C HIS A 283 -9.24 9.04 -12.72
N GLY A 284 -8.16 9.60 -13.28
CA GLY A 284 -7.93 11.04 -13.30
C GLY A 284 -6.51 11.42 -12.90
N TRP A 285 -6.33 12.69 -12.51
CA TRP A 285 -5.04 13.18 -12.03
C TRP A 285 -4.84 12.79 -10.56
N PRO A 286 -3.69 12.20 -10.19
CA PRO A 286 -3.39 11.83 -8.81
C PRO A 286 -3.40 13.07 -7.90
N PRO A 287 -4.27 13.15 -6.87
CA PRO A 287 -4.53 14.39 -6.16
C PRO A 287 -3.55 14.67 -5.00
N VAL A 288 -2.24 14.47 -5.24
CA VAL A 288 -1.22 14.60 -4.18
C VAL A 288 -1.15 16.02 -3.63
N MET A 289 -1.06 17.02 -4.52
CA MET A 289 -0.97 18.42 -4.09
C MET A 289 -2.31 18.93 -3.59
N GLN A 290 -3.43 18.52 -4.18
CA GLN A 290 -4.75 18.87 -3.67
C GLN A 290 -4.93 18.42 -2.22
N ALA A 291 -4.50 17.21 -1.87
CA ALA A 291 -4.53 16.75 -0.48
C ALA A 291 -3.66 17.64 0.43
N ILE A 292 -2.42 17.94 0.02
CA ILE A 292 -1.49 18.78 0.79
C ILE A 292 -2.03 20.20 1.00
N GLU A 293 -2.62 20.80 -0.04
CA GLU A 293 -3.19 22.15 0.01
C GLU A 293 -4.38 22.25 0.97
N HIS A 294 -5.08 21.14 1.21
CA HIS A 294 -6.13 21.02 2.22
C HIS A 294 -5.62 20.62 3.61
N GLY A 295 -4.30 20.59 3.82
CA GLY A 295 -3.68 20.28 5.10
C GLY A 295 -3.59 18.79 5.43
N LEU A 296 -3.89 17.91 4.46
CA LEU A 296 -3.77 16.46 4.62
C LEU A 296 -2.34 15.96 4.36
N ARG A 297 -2.06 14.77 4.87
CA ARG A 297 -0.81 14.04 4.66
C ARG A 297 -1.09 12.79 3.82
N PRO A 298 -1.07 12.90 2.47
CA PRO A 298 -1.37 11.75 1.64
C PRO A 298 -0.24 10.70 1.71
N SER A 299 -0.60 9.46 1.39
CA SER A 299 0.31 8.34 1.13
C SER A 299 0.24 7.88 -0.33
N LEU A 300 1.02 6.84 -0.67
CA LEU A 300 1.00 6.18 -1.97
C LEU A 300 0.56 4.72 -1.86
N SER A 301 -0.02 4.24 -2.94
CA SER A 301 -0.47 2.85 -3.07
C SER A 301 -0.16 2.27 -4.43
N ILE A 302 0.10 0.96 -4.48
CA ILE A 302 0.28 0.23 -5.74
C ILE A 302 -1.08 -0.06 -6.39
N ASP A 303 -2.10 -0.31 -5.56
CA ASP A 303 -3.44 -0.72 -6.00
C ASP A 303 -3.43 -2.10 -6.68
N VAL A 304 -3.55 -2.16 -8.01
CA VAL A 304 -3.63 -3.41 -8.77
C VAL A 304 -2.31 -3.75 -9.49
N VAL A 305 -1.90 -5.02 -9.48
CA VAL A 305 -0.74 -5.50 -10.27
C VAL A 305 -1.15 -6.05 -11.65
N THR A 306 -2.43 -6.00 -11.97
CA THR A 306 -2.99 -6.43 -13.26
C THR A 306 -2.58 -5.50 -14.41
N THR A 307 -2.25 -4.25 -14.10
CA THR A 307 -1.95 -3.20 -15.09
C THR A 307 -0.62 -2.48 -14.87
N VAL A 308 -0.07 -2.51 -13.64
CA VAL A 308 1.15 -1.78 -13.26
C VAL A 308 2.14 -2.65 -12.47
N PRO A 309 3.44 -2.27 -12.42
CA PRO A 309 4.42 -2.89 -11.53
C PRO A 309 4.07 -2.74 -10.05
N GLY A 310 4.39 -3.76 -9.24
CA GLY A 310 4.07 -3.81 -7.82
C GLY A 310 5.07 -3.11 -6.88
N ASP A 311 5.69 -2.01 -7.33
CA ASP A 311 6.79 -1.33 -6.64
C ASP A 311 6.52 0.15 -6.33
N MET A 312 7.11 0.64 -5.23
CA MET A 312 6.92 2.02 -4.77
C MET A 312 7.66 3.06 -5.63
N PHE A 313 8.74 2.67 -6.30
CA PHE A 313 9.51 3.60 -7.15
C PHE A 313 8.68 4.08 -8.35
N THR A 314 7.89 3.17 -8.93
CA THR A 314 6.92 3.48 -9.97
C THR A 314 5.89 4.49 -9.47
N GLN A 315 5.29 4.27 -8.29
CA GLN A 315 4.30 5.19 -7.72
C GLN A 315 4.88 6.57 -7.40
N ILE A 316 6.08 6.61 -6.82
CA ILE A 316 6.81 7.86 -6.55
C ILE A 316 6.98 8.67 -7.83
N ARG A 317 7.50 8.04 -8.90
CA ARG A 317 7.78 8.75 -10.15
C ARG A 317 6.52 9.09 -10.93
N ALA A 318 5.48 8.26 -10.87
CA ALA A 318 4.17 8.53 -11.47
C ALA A 318 3.54 9.76 -10.84
N ALA A 319 3.41 9.80 -9.51
CA ALA A 319 2.88 10.95 -8.77
C ALA A 319 3.71 12.22 -9.02
N PHE A 320 5.04 12.12 -8.89
CA PHE A 320 5.95 13.26 -9.08
C PHE A 320 5.89 13.80 -10.51
N GLY A 321 5.92 12.93 -11.51
CA GLY A 321 5.89 13.28 -12.91
C GLY A 321 4.54 13.87 -13.33
N ALA A 322 3.43 13.24 -12.92
CA ALA A 322 2.08 13.66 -13.27
C ALA A 322 1.78 15.08 -12.77
N GLU A 323 2.07 15.36 -11.49
CA GLU A 323 1.80 16.68 -10.92
C GLU A 323 2.67 17.76 -11.56
N ARG A 324 3.96 17.48 -11.75
CA ARG A 324 4.86 18.44 -12.42
C ARG A 324 4.47 18.67 -13.87
N ALA A 325 4.04 17.65 -14.59
CA ALA A 325 3.56 17.79 -15.96
C ALA A 325 2.33 18.70 -16.02
N ARG A 326 1.35 18.47 -15.14
CA ARG A 326 0.14 19.30 -15.01
C ARG A 326 0.48 20.75 -14.71
N VAL A 327 1.22 21.02 -13.64
CA VAL A 327 1.60 22.38 -13.23
C VAL A 327 2.44 23.09 -14.30
N ASN A 328 3.41 22.41 -14.91
CA ASN A 328 4.23 23.01 -15.96
C ASN A 328 3.40 23.35 -17.21
N ALA A 329 2.46 22.48 -17.59
CA ALA A 329 1.56 22.76 -18.72
C ALA A 329 0.66 23.96 -18.43
N ASP A 330 0.05 24.03 -17.25
CA ASP A 330 -0.79 25.15 -16.82
C ASP A 330 0.00 26.48 -16.82
N CYS A 331 1.21 26.47 -16.23
CA CYS A 331 2.09 27.65 -16.20
C CYS A 331 2.50 28.09 -17.61
N TRP A 332 2.82 27.14 -18.49
CA TRP A 332 3.16 27.42 -19.89
C TRP A 332 1.99 28.09 -20.61
N GLN A 333 0.78 27.55 -20.50
CA GLN A 333 -0.42 28.12 -21.13
C GLN A 333 -0.78 29.49 -20.58
N ALA A 334 -0.61 29.70 -19.27
CA ALA A 334 -0.90 30.96 -18.60
C ALA A 334 0.23 32.01 -18.75
N ASN A 335 1.38 31.65 -19.33
CA ASN A 335 2.60 32.45 -19.35
C ASN A 335 3.02 32.93 -17.94
N LEU A 336 3.03 32.00 -16.99
CA LEU A 336 3.41 32.22 -15.59
C LEU A 336 4.68 31.42 -15.24
N PRO A 337 5.49 31.90 -14.27
CA PRO A 337 6.58 31.10 -13.75
C PRO A 337 6.05 29.88 -12.97
N VAL A 338 6.83 28.80 -12.99
CA VAL A 338 6.57 27.62 -12.18
C VAL A 338 6.66 27.98 -10.68
N PRO A 339 5.69 27.58 -9.84
CA PRO A 339 5.67 27.96 -8.43
C PRO A 339 6.77 27.24 -7.63
N SER A 340 7.27 27.90 -6.59
CA SER A 340 8.25 27.32 -5.65
C SER A 340 7.65 26.27 -4.72
N THR A 341 6.34 26.15 -4.67
CA THR A 341 5.58 25.17 -3.87
C THR A 341 5.41 23.82 -4.59
N MET A 342 6.06 23.63 -5.73
CA MET A 342 6.06 22.37 -6.46
C MET A 342 6.51 21.19 -5.59
N LEU A 343 5.89 20.04 -5.84
CA LEU A 343 6.24 18.76 -5.22
C LEU A 343 7.74 18.45 -5.41
N THR A 344 8.38 17.98 -4.33
CA THR A 344 9.82 17.70 -4.25
C THR A 344 10.10 16.21 -4.05
N ALA A 345 11.29 15.75 -4.43
CA ALA A 345 11.74 14.38 -4.19
C ALA A 345 11.69 14.01 -2.69
N ARG A 346 12.06 14.93 -1.80
CA ARG A 346 11.96 14.76 -0.34
C ARG A 346 10.52 14.54 0.11
N ARG A 347 9.59 15.35 -0.38
CA ARG A 347 8.18 15.18 -0.04
C ARG A 347 7.66 13.83 -0.54
N MET A 348 8.09 13.37 -1.70
CA MET A 348 7.72 12.03 -2.19
C MET A 348 8.27 10.89 -1.33
N LEU A 349 9.51 10.99 -0.86
CA LEU A 349 10.06 10.00 0.07
C LEU A 349 9.29 9.98 1.39
N GLU A 350 8.96 11.15 1.93
CA GLU A 350 8.12 11.27 3.13
C GLU A 350 6.73 10.67 2.93
N ILE A 351 6.11 10.91 1.76
CA ILE A 351 4.81 10.32 1.39
C ILE A 351 4.89 8.79 1.35
N ALA A 352 5.95 8.24 0.76
CA ALA A 352 6.15 6.80 0.61
C ALA A 352 6.56 6.06 1.91
N THR A 353 6.89 6.79 2.98
CA THR A 353 7.39 6.24 4.24
C THR A 353 6.56 6.76 5.42
N LEU A 354 6.92 7.91 5.98
CA LEU A 354 6.32 8.48 7.19
C LEU A 354 4.82 8.74 7.03
N ASN A 355 4.37 9.36 5.93
CA ASN A 355 2.94 9.55 5.72
C ASN A 355 2.23 8.23 5.40
N GLY A 356 2.88 7.29 4.71
CA GLY A 356 2.32 5.96 4.53
C GLY A 356 2.04 5.28 5.89
N ALA A 357 2.99 5.37 6.83
CA ALA A 357 2.77 4.89 8.20
C ALA A 357 1.64 5.66 8.91
N HIS A 358 1.55 6.99 8.73
CA HIS A 358 0.43 7.79 9.24
C HIS A 358 -0.93 7.32 8.72
N VAL A 359 -1.06 7.16 7.40
CA VAL A 359 -2.31 6.73 6.74
C VAL A 359 -2.67 5.29 7.13
N ALA A 360 -1.69 4.41 7.34
CA ALA A 360 -1.93 3.05 7.83
C ALA A 360 -2.20 2.96 9.35
N GLY A 361 -2.15 4.08 10.09
CA GLY A 361 -2.34 4.11 11.55
C GLY A 361 -1.17 3.53 12.35
N LEU A 362 0.05 3.62 11.82
CA LEU A 362 1.29 3.03 12.34
C LEU A 362 2.43 4.04 12.51
N GLU A 363 2.15 5.35 12.45
CA GLU A 363 3.17 6.40 12.55
C GLU A 363 3.95 6.38 13.87
N ASP A 364 3.37 5.92 14.97
CA ASP A 364 4.06 5.74 16.24
C ASP A 364 5.00 4.53 16.24
N ARG A 365 4.86 3.62 15.28
CA ARG A 365 5.56 2.33 15.21
C ARG A 365 6.61 2.25 14.12
N THR A 366 6.38 2.86 12.96
CA THR A 366 7.24 2.74 11.77
C THR A 366 7.25 4.04 10.94
N GLY A 367 7.81 4.00 9.73
CA GLY A 367 7.86 5.13 8.78
C GLY A 367 8.97 6.15 9.02
N SER A 368 9.72 6.04 10.14
CA SER A 368 10.96 6.79 10.38
C SER A 368 11.97 5.95 11.16
N LEU A 369 13.26 6.24 10.99
CA LEU A 369 14.35 5.64 11.73
C LEU A 369 14.56 6.40 13.05
N THR A 370 13.58 6.26 13.96
CA THR A 370 13.54 6.95 15.26
C THR A 370 13.75 5.94 16.39
N PRO A 371 14.63 6.21 17.37
CA PRO A 371 14.73 5.38 18.57
C PRO A 371 13.37 5.13 19.25
N GLY A 372 13.06 3.88 19.55
CA GLY A 372 11.77 3.43 20.09
C GLY A 372 10.80 2.87 19.04
N LYS A 373 10.98 3.17 17.75
CA LYS A 373 10.18 2.57 16.66
C LYS A 373 10.67 1.18 16.27
N ARG A 374 9.83 0.41 15.58
CA ARG A 374 10.19 -0.89 15.02
C ARG A 374 11.13 -0.72 13.84
N ALA A 375 12.04 -1.67 13.68
CA ALA A 375 13.07 -1.65 12.66
C ALA A 375 12.52 -2.20 11.32
N ASP A 376 11.70 -1.39 10.66
CA ASP A 376 11.32 -1.59 9.27
C ASP A 376 12.24 -0.73 8.39
N VAL A 377 13.27 -1.36 7.81
CA VAL A 377 14.43 -0.67 7.22
C VAL A 377 14.72 -1.21 5.83
N VAL A 378 15.08 -0.31 4.92
CA VAL A 378 15.56 -0.66 3.58
C VAL A 378 16.92 -0.02 3.34
N ALA A 379 17.85 -0.80 2.78
CA ALA A 379 19.11 -0.30 2.26
C ALA A 379 19.10 -0.35 0.73
N ILE A 380 19.44 0.77 0.10
CA ILE A 380 19.54 0.92 -1.36
C ILE A 380 21.02 0.92 -1.76
N ASP A 381 21.39 0.10 -2.75
CA ASP A 381 22.72 0.11 -3.37
C ASP A 381 22.95 1.40 -4.15
N ALA A 382 23.71 2.30 -3.53
CA ALA A 382 24.05 3.60 -4.10
C ALA A 382 25.31 3.58 -4.98
N THR A 383 25.96 2.42 -5.09
CA THR A 383 27.14 2.18 -5.95
C THR A 383 26.77 1.63 -7.32
N ALA A 384 25.53 1.18 -7.49
CA ALA A 384 25.01 0.67 -8.75
C ALA A 384 25.08 1.72 -9.87
N LEU A 385 25.27 1.25 -11.11
CA LEU A 385 25.49 2.11 -12.29
C LEU A 385 24.36 3.13 -12.54
N ASN A 386 23.11 2.75 -12.23
CA ASN A 386 21.93 3.61 -12.42
C ASN A 386 21.71 4.60 -11.26
N VAL A 387 22.47 4.50 -10.16
CA VAL A 387 22.34 5.35 -8.98
C VAL A 387 23.57 6.24 -8.77
N ALA A 388 24.77 5.73 -9.06
CA ALA A 388 26.02 6.46 -8.90
C ALA A 388 26.29 7.46 -10.06
N PRO A 389 26.95 8.61 -9.80
CA PRO A 389 27.33 9.14 -8.48
C PRO A 389 26.14 9.77 -7.74
N VAL A 390 26.15 9.66 -6.40
CA VAL A 390 25.12 10.28 -5.56
C VAL A 390 25.45 11.75 -5.28
N HIS A 391 24.64 12.65 -5.84
CA HIS A 391 24.67 14.08 -5.51
C HIS A 391 23.64 14.44 -4.43
N ASP A 392 22.45 13.85 -4.51
CA ASP A 392 21.34 14.00 -3.58
C ASP A 392 20.84 12.58 -3.27
N ALA A 393 20.99 12.15 -2.01
CA ALA A 393 20.63 10.80 -1.60
C ALA A 393 19.11 10.57 -1.63
N VAL A 394 18.30 11.61 -1.42
CA VAL A 394 16.85 11.53 -1.54
C VAL A 394 16.45 11.34 -3.00
N ALA A 395 17.05 12.12 -3.91
CA ALA A 395 16.83 11.95 -5.35
C ALA A 395 17.32 10.57 -5.84
N ALA A 396 18.43 10.07 -5.29
CA ALA A 396 18.94 8.74 -5.60
C ALA A 396 17.91 7.64 -5.26
N VAL A 397 17.25 7.72 -4.10
CA VAL A 397 16.21 6.75 -3.70
C VAL A 397 14.93 6.93 -4.52
N THR A 398 14.49 8.16 -4.74
CA THR A 398 13.14 8.44 -5.30
C THR A 398 13.10 8.47 -6.82
N LEU A 399 14.14 9.01 -7.46
CA LEU A 399 14.14 9.33 -8.90
C LEU A 399 15.11 8.48 -9.71
N SER A 400 16.09 7.82 -9.08
CA SER A 400 17.11 7.00 -9.75
C SER A 400 16.95 5.50 -9.50
N ALA A 401 16.76 5.11 -8.24
CA ALA A 401 16.70 3.70 -7.85
C ALA A 401 15.44 2.98 -8.40
N ASP A 402 15.59 1.67 -8.55
CA ASP A 402 14.52 0.72 -8.82
C ASP A 402 14.68 -0.54 -7.95
N VAL A 403 13.81 -1.53 -8.15
CA VAL A 403 13.78 -2.78 -7.38
C VAL A 403 15.13 -3.51 -7.37
N SER A 404 15.92 -3.40 -8.44
CA SER A 404 17.24 -4.05 -8.53
C SER A 404 18.27 -3.43 -7.58
N ASN A 405 18.05 -2.21 -7.11
CA ASN A 405 18.93 -1.53 -6.15
C ASN A 405 18.55 -1.79 -4.69
N VAL A 406 17.40 -2.40 -4.41
CA VAL A 406 17.02 -2.77 -3.04
C VAL A 406 17.93 -3.90 -2.58
N ASP A 407 18.88 -3.60 -1.70
CA ASP A 407 19.94 -4.52 -1.29
C ASP A 407 19.52 -5.34 -0.06
N THR A 408 19.08 -4.63 0.98
CA THR A 408 18.71 -5.23 2.27
C THR A 408 17.34 -4.72 2.68
N VAL A 409 16.49 -5.63 3.19
CA VAL A 409 15.13 -5.32 3.69
C VAL A 409 14.95 -5.99 5.02
N ILE A 410 14.53 -5.21 6.01
CA ILE A 410 14.33 -5.61 7.40
C ILE A 410 12.91 -5.23 7.77
N VAL A 411 12.17 -6.15 8.38
CA VAL A 411 10.84 -5.90 8.94
C VAL A 411 10.89 -6.33 10.40
N ASP A 412 10.54 -5.43 11.31
CA ASP A 412 10.51 -5.76 12.75
C ASP A 412 11.87 -6.28 13.29
N GLY A 413 12.97 -5.83 12.67
CA GLY A 413 14.35 -6.29 12.95
C GLY A 413 14.73 -7.64 12.36
N VAL A 414 13.84 -8.30 11.63
CA VAL A 414 14.12 -9.56 10.92
C VAL A 414 14.53 -9.23 9.48
N ILE A 415 15.64 -9.81 9.02
CA ILE A 415 16.14 -9.58 7.67
C ILE A 415 15.37 -10.50 6.70
N HIS A 416 14.71 -9.91 5.70
CA HIS A 416 13.97 -10.62 4.65
C HIS A 416 14.70 -10.63 3.31
N LYS A 417 15.55 -9.63 3.06
CA LYS A 417 16.40 -9.51 1.88
C LYS A 417 17.80 -9.12 2.31
N ARG A 418 18.84 -9.73 1.72
CA ARG A 418 20.25 -9.42 1.97
C ARG A 418 21.03 -9.59 0.66
N ASP A 419 21.99 -8.69 0.40
CA ASP A 419 22.83 -8.71 -0.80
C ASP A 419 22.00 -8.79 -2.11
N GLY A 420 20.86 -8.07 -2.14
CA GLY A 420 19.95 -8.04 -3.28
C GLY A 420 19.10 -9.31 -3.47
N ARG A 421 19.11 -10.26 -2.53
CA ARG A 421 18.37 -11.52 -2.63
C ARG A 421 17.40 -11.73 -1.47
N LEU A 422 16.17 -12.14 -1.79
CA LEU A 422 15.21 -12.59 -0.78
C LEU A 422 15.73 -13.85 -0.08
N LEU A 423 15.47 -13.96 1.22
CA LEU A 423 15.80 -15.14 2.02
C LEU A 423 14.70 -16.21 2.04
N ALA A 424 13.50 -15.88 1.54
CA ALA A 424 12.38 -16.81 1.40
C ALA A 424 12.54 -17.73 0.17
N ASP A 425 11.74 -18.81 0.12
CA ASP A 425 11.69 -19.72 -1.04
C ASP A 425 10.88 -19.11 -2.19
N VAL A 426 11.55 -18.27 -2.98
CA VAL A 426 10.97 -17.60 -4.16
C VAL A 426 10.54 -18.60 -5.23
N ASP A 427 11.25 -19.73 -5.38
CA ASP A 427 10.92 -20.73 -6.38
C ASP A 427 9.58 -21.42 -6.02
N ARG A 428 9.31 -21.67 -4.73
CA ARG A 428 8.00 -22.16 -4.28
C ARG A 428 6.91 -21.14 -4.55
N ALA A 429 7.10 -19.88 -4.18
CA ALA A 429 6.11 -18.84 -4.42
C ALA A 429 5.79 -18.70 -5.92
N ARG A 430 6.82 -18.71 -6.78
CA ARG A 430 6.66 -18.68 -8.24
C ARG A 430 5.83 -19.88 -8.75
N ARG A 431 6.16 -21.10 -8.31
CA ARG A 431 5.39 -22.29 -8.75
C ARG A 431 3.92 -22.18 -8.37
N LEU A 432 3.62 -21.82 -7.11
CA LEU A 432 2.25 -21.73 -6.62
C LEU A 432 1.42 -20.68 -7.37
N VAL A 433 2.00 -19.51 -7.63
CA VAL A 433 1.30 -18.43 -8.33
C VAL A 433 1.10 -18.73 -9.82
N GLU A 434 2.05 -19.44 -10.46
CA GLU A 434 1.91 -19.92 -11.84
C GLU A 434 0.85 -21.03 -11.97
N GLU A 435 0.81 -21.97 -11.02
CA GLU A 435 -0.23 -23.00 -10.96
C GLU A 435 -1.62 -22.39 -10.73
N SER A 436 -1.71 -21.36 -9.89
CA SER A 436 -2.94 -20.59 -9.68
C SER A 436 -3.39 -19.88 -10.95
N ARG A 437 -2.50 -19.15 -11.63
CA ARG A 437 -2.77 -18.53 -12.94
C ARG A 437 -3.38 -19.54 -13.92
N ASP A 438 -2.76 -20.71 -14.05
CA ASP A 438 -3.20 -21.72 -15.02
C ASP A 438 -4.61 -22.27 -14.68
N ARG A 439 -4.91 -22.47 -13.39
CA ARG A 439 -6.26 -22.86 -12.93
C ARG A 439 -7.29 -21.77 -13.23
N LEU A 440 -6.98 -20.52 -12.90
CA LEU A 440 -7.87 -19.37 -13.08
C LEU A 440 -8.19 -19.13 -14.55
N LEU A 441 -7.18 -19.19 -15.43
CA LEU A 441 -7.38 -19.09 -16.88
C LEU A 441 -8.29 -20.22 -17.40
N ALA A 442 -8.07 -21.46 -16.97
CA ALA A 442 -8.90 -22.59 -17.37
C ALA A 442 -10.35 -22.45 -16.87
N ALA A 443 -10.54 -21.98 -15.64
CA ALA A 443 -11.85 -21.78 -15.03
C ALA A 443 -12.63 -20.63 -15.69
N ALA A 444 -11.97 -19.49 -15.96
CA ALA A 444 -12.56 -18.36 -16.67
C ALA A 444 -13.03 -18.77 -18.09
N GLU A 445 -12.20 -19.52 -18.83
CA GLU A 445 -12.56 -20.02 -20.17
C GLU A 445 -13.71 -21.05 -20.11
N ALA A 446 -13.76 -21.88 -19.07
CA ALA A 446 -14.88 -22.79 -18.85
C ALA A 446 -16.20 -22.03 -18.57
N ARG A 447 -16.15 -20.99 -17.73
CA ARG A 447 -17.30 -20.13 -17.43
C ARG A 447 -17.81 -19.41 -18.67
N LYS A 448 -16.91 -18.84 -19.47
CA LYS A 448 -17.26 -18.16 -20.73
C LYS A 448 -17.98 -19.09 -21.72
N ARG A 449 -17.53 -20.34 -21.84
CA ARG A 449 -18.18 -21.35 -22.70
C ARG A 449 -19.55 -21.82 -22.20
N GLN A 450 -19.83 -21.70 -20.91
CA GLN A 450 -21.16 -22.03 -20.35
C GLN A 450 -22.17 -20.89 -20.53
N ALA A 451 -21.68 -19.65 -20.67
CA ALA A 451 -22.51 -18.47 -20.90
C ALA A 451 -22.86 -18.20 -22.38
N ALA A 452 -22.09 -18.79 -23.31
CA ALA A 452 -22.31 -18.73 -24.76
C ALA A 452 -23.21 -19.88 -25.24
#